data_AF-A0AAU4G8Q4-F1
#
_entry.id   AF-A0AAU4G8Q4-F1
#
_cell.length_a   1.000
_cell.length_b   1.000
_cell.length_c   1.000
_cell.angle_alpha   90.00
_cell.angle_beta   90.00
_cell.angle_gamma   90.00
#
_symmetry.space_group_name_H-M   'P 1'
#
loop_
_entity.id
_entity.type
_entity.pdbx_description
1 polymer ?
#
loop_
_entity_poly.entity_id
_entity_poly.type
_entity_poly.pdbx_seq_one_letter_code
_entity_poly.pdbx_strand_id
1 'polypeptide(L)'
;MRISRTVQLTSAALGALCLLTACGSKTDSANKPSAAPAPSSADVAANLKVPAPLPTGDLLSNPCAVIAPSQFEALGFAGAGTKSDSAGNPSVGPDCRWVSKKNDGNLLFAGSLPGNKNGISDIYAGKAHAAYFEPVTVAGYPGVFSDIRDGRPSGNCTIFVGITDQLAASVNAQIASEDAKSNTCAIAQNVAEAMIQHLKGAA
;
A
#
# COMPACT_ATOMS: atom_id res chain seq x y z
N MET A 1 -16.78 -42.50 -44.10
CA MET A 1 -16.07 -42.11 -45.33
C MET A 1 -14.71 -41.56 -44.91
N ARG A 2 -13.64 -42.30 -45.22
CA ARG A 2 -12.23 -41.96 -44.95
C ARG A 2 -11.78 -40.86 -45.90
N ILE A 3 -10.80 -40.04 -45.51
CA ILE A 3 -9.61 -39.72 -46.33
C ILE A 3 -8.51 -39.24 -45.37
N SER A 4 -7.44 -40.02 -45.34
CA SER A 4 -6.14 -39.73 -44.73
C SER A 4 -5.25 -39.05 -45.77
N ARG A 5 -4.28 -38.21 -45.36
CA ARG A 5 -3.03 -38.01 -46.14
C ARG A 5 -1.79 -37.94 -45.21
N THR A 6 -0.95 -38.93 -45.43
CA THR A 6 0.45 -39.22 -45.07
C THR A 6 1.43 -38.06 -45.31
N VAL A 7 2.38 -37.77 -44.40
CA VAL A 7 3.77 -38.29 -44.23
C VAL A 7 4.72 -37.99 -45.40
N GLN A 8 5.87 -37.32 -45.12
CA GLN A 8 7.27 -37.63 -45.50
C GLN A 8 8.21 -36.74 -44.63
N LEU A 9 9.15 -37.21 -43.78
CA LEU A 9 10.37 -38.03 -43.91
C LEU A 9 11.68 -37.24 -44.14
N THR A 10 12.58 -37.33 -43.15
CA THR A 10 14.08 -37.41 -43.21
C THR A 10 14.88 -36.12 -43.49
N SER A 11 16.04 -35.83 -42.87
CA SER A 11 17.17 -36.71 -42.53
C SER A 11 18.00 -36.21 -41.34
N ALA A 12 18.64 -37.17 -40.67
CA ALA A 12 19.68 -37.02 -39.65
C ALA A 12 21.07 -36.77 -40.25
N ALA A 13 21.96 -36.12 -39.50
CA ALA A 13 23.41 -36.21 -39.70
C ALA A 13 24.14 -36.18 -38.34
N LEU A 14 24.90 -37.25 -38.09
CA LEU A 14 25.82 -37.44 -36.98
C LEU A 14 27.14 -36.70 -37.23
N GLY A 15 27.79 -36.27 -36.13
CA GLY A 15 29.25 -36.43 -35.97
C GLY A 15 30.06 -35.17 -35.69
N ALA A 16 30.63 -35.08 -34.49
CA ALA A 16 32.08 -35.15 -34.24
C ALA A 16 32.45 -34.43 -32.91
N LEU A 17 33.04 -35.20 -31.98
CA LEU A 17 33.74 -34.69 -30.80
C LEU A 17 35.05 -34.02 -31.24
N CYS A 18 35.28 -32.79 -30.77
CA CYS A 18 36.62 -32.20 -30.68
C CYS A 18 36.85 -31.71 -29.24
N LEU A 19 37.75 -32.38 -28.53
CA LEU A 19 38.35 -31.92 -27.28
C LEU A 19 39.47 -30.94 -27.63
N LEU A 20 39.38 -29.70 -27.16
CA LEU A 20 40.52 -28.77 -27.09
C LEU A 20 40.50 -28.08 -25.72
N THR A 21 41.41 -28.53 -24.86
CA THR A 21 41.86 -27.82 -23.66
C THR A 21 42.66 -26.59 -24.06
N ALA A 22 42.27 -25.41 -23.59
CA ALA A 22 43.15 -24.24 -23.56
C ALA A 22 42.99 -23.54 -22.20
N CYS A 23 44.01 -23.69 -21.37
CA CYS A 23 44.23 -22.86 -20.19
C CYS A 23 45.03 -21.63 -20.63
N GLY A 24 44.53 -20.42 -20.39
CA GLY A 24 45.24 -19.17 -20.69
C GLY A 24 44.72 -18.04 -19.81
N SER A 25 45.62 -17.39 -19.10
CA SER A 25 45.35 -16.51 -17.95
C SER A 25 45.10 -15.05 -18.30
N LYS A 26 44.39 -14.39 -17.36
CA LYS A 26 44.44 -12.98 -16.93
C LYS A 26 43.74 -11.86 -17.75
N THR A 27 42.88 -11.17 -16.98
CA THR A 27 42.49 -9.75 -16.99
C THR A 27 41.84 -9.18 -18.24
N ASP A 28 40.53 -8.92 -18.16
CA ASP A 28 40.03 -7.54 -18.10
C ASP A 28 38.59 -7.46 -17.58
N SER A 29 38.34 -6.41 -16.83
CA SER A 29 37.19 -6.14 -15.98
C SER A 29 35.85 -6.14 -16.73
N ALA A 30 35.04 -7.18 -16.51
CA ALA A 30 33.59 -7.09 -16.71
C ALA A 30 32.93 -6.90 -15.35
N ASN A 31 32.78 -5.64 -14.95
CA ASN A 31 32.00 -5.23 -13.79
C ASN A 31 30.52 -5.57 -14.06
N LYS A 32 30.13 -6.82 -13.77
CA LYS A 32 28.74 -7.24 -13.76
C LYS A 32 28.01 -6.37 -12.73
N PRO A 33 26.88 -5.71 -13.05
CA PRO A 33 26.08 -5.08 -12.02
C PRO A 33 25.66 -6.18 -11.04
N SER A 34 26.20 -6.14 -9.83
CA SER A 34 25.74 -6.98 -8.74
C SER A 34 24.30 -6.57 -8.49
N ALA A 35 23.35 -7.40 -8.89
CA ALA A 35 21.97 -7.26 -8.46
C ALA A 35 22.00 -7.22 -6.93
N ALA A 36 21.47 -6.15 -6.34
CA ALA A 36 21.34 -6.04 -4.90
C ALA A 36 20.55 -7.26 -4.38
N PRO A 37 20.91 -7.82 -3.21
CA PRO A 37 20.15 -8.92 -2.63
C PRO A 37 18.69 -8.49 -2.46
N ALA A 38 17.75 -9.33 -2.89
CA ALA A 38 16.35 -9.11 -2.58
C ALA A 38 16.19 -9.13 -1.04
N PRO A 39 15.44 -8.19 -0.45
CA PRO A 39 15.24 -8.15 1.00
C PRO A 39 14.62 -9.46 1.48
N SER A 40 15.13 -10.00 2.58
CA SER A 40 14.59 -11.23 3.17
C SER A 40 13.27 -10.96 3.88
N SER A 41 12.45 -12.00 4.13
CA SER A 41 11.19 -11.84 4.88
C SER A 41 11.40 -11.28 6.28
N ALA A 42 12.57 -11.51 6.89
CA ALA A 42 12.94 -10.93 8.18
C ALA A 42 13.22 -9.42 8.09
N ASP A 43 13.86 -8.96 7.01
CA ASP A 43 14.11 -7.53 6.78
C ASP A 43 12.80 -6.76 6.53
N VAL A 44 11.84 -7.41 5.84
CA VAL A 44 10.49 -6.86 5.70
C VAL A 44 9.79 -6.84 7.06
N ALA A 45 9.75 -7.94 7.81
CA ALA A 45 9.10 -7.92 9.13
C ALA A 45 9.69 -6.87 10.10
N ALA A 46 11.01 -6.65 10.06
CA ALA A 46 11.68 -5.62 10.86
C ALA A 46 11.27 -4.19 10.44
N ASN A 47 11.04 -3.95 9.15
CA ASN A 47 10.61 -2.63 8.66
C ASN A 47 9.13 -2.32 8.93
N LEU A 48 8.34 -3.32 9.34
CA LEU A 48 6.94 -3.18 9.72
C LEU A 48 6.73 -2.95 11.21
N LYS A 49 7.78 -3.04 12.01
CA LYS A 49 7.70 -2.72 13.44
C LYS A 49 7.39 -1.25 13.62
N VAL A 50 6.40 -0.98 14.47
CA VAL A 50 6.05 0.39 14.81
C VAL A 50 7.11 0.94 15.77
N PRO A 51 7.75 2.09 15.46
CA PRO A 51 8.88 2.59 16.25
C PRO A 51 8.50 2.96 17.69
N ALA A 52 7.29 3.48 17.89
CA ALA A 52 6.69 3.76 19.18
C ALA A 52 5.18 3.58 19.09
N PRO A 53 4.53 2.74 19.90
CA PRO A 53 3.07 2.62 19.88
C PRO A 53 2.40 3.96 20.23
N LEU A 54 1.42 4.39 19.42
CA LEU A 54 0.67 5.62 19.65
C LEU A 54 -0.57 5.38 20.52
N PRO A 55 -1.05 6.38 21.29
CA PRO A 55 -2.34 6.32 21.95
C PRO A 55 -3.47 6.09 20.94
N THR A 56 -4.35 5.12 21.18
CA THR A 56 -5.38 4.71 20.20
C THR A 56 -6.81 5.07 20.64
N GLY A 57 -6.99 5.61 21.84
CA GLY A 57 -8.31 5.83 22.45
C GLY A 57 -9.24 6.69 21.59
N ASP A 58 -8.74 7.83 21.12
CA ASP A 58 -9.51 8.75 20.27
C ASP A 58 -9.79 8.14 18.90
N LEU A 59 -8.82 7.45 18.31
CA LEU A 59 -9.01 6.79 17.01
C LEU A 59 -10.08 5.68 17.08
N LEU A 60 -10.13 4.93 18.19
CA LEU A 60 -11.10 3.85 18.39
C LEU A 60 -12.49 4.35 18.78
N SER A 61 -12.59 5.51 19.45
CA SER A 61 -13.85 6.04 19.98
C SER A 61 -14.48 7.13 19.11
N ASN A 62 -13.67 8.05 18.58
CA ASN A 62 -14.07 9.17 17.74
C ASN A 62 -12.99 9.52 16.70
N PRO A 63 -12.91 8.80 15.58
CA PRO A 63 -11.91 9.05 14.53
C PRO A 63 -12.03 10.44 13.87
N CYS A 64 -13.13 11.18 14.06
CA CYS A 64 -13.21 12.56 13.59
C CYS A 64 -12.37 13.53 14.42
N ALA A 65 -12.02 13.16 15.65
CA ALA A 65 -11.23 14.01 16.55
C ALA A 65 -9.71 13.89 16.32
N VAL A 66 -9.25 12.82 15.65
CA VAL A 66 -7.81 12.54 15.50
C VAL A 66 -7.13 13.37 14.41
N ILE A 67 -7.83 14.33 13.81
CA ILE A 67 -7.30 15.26 12.81
C ILE A 67 -7.96 16.62 13.07
N ALA A 68 -7.17 17.69 13.07
CA ALA A 68 -7.69 19.01 13.38
C ALA A 68 -8.62 19.51 12.25
N PRO A 69 -9.78 20.12 12.56
CA PRO A 69 -10.69 20.63 11.54
C PRO A 69 -10.03 21.56 10.52
N SER A 70 -9.08 22.41 10.97
CA SER A 70 -8.35 23.34 10.11
C SER A 70 -7.53 22.66 9.01
N GLN A 71 -7.08 21.42 9.20
CA GLN A 71 -6.35 20.65 8.19
C GLN A 71 -7.27 20.27 7.02
N PHE A 72 -8.52 19.93 7.29
CA PHE A 72 -9.51 19.66 6.24
C PHE A 72 -9.97 20.94 5.54
N GLU A 73 -10.10 22.03 6.28
CA GLU A 73 -10.49 23.31 5.68
C GLU A 73 -9.44 23.83 4.70
N ALA A 74 -8.15 23.67 5.02
CA ALA A 74 -7.05 23.98 4.11
C ALA A 74 -7.08 23.13 2.82
N LEU A 75 -7.61 21.92 2.90
CA LEU A 75 -7.81 21.01 1.76
C LEU A 75 -9.16 21.21 1.05
N GLY A 76 -9.99 22.17 1.49
CA GLY A 76 -11.31 22.45 0.91
C GLY A 76 -12.42 21.47 1.33
N PHE A 77 -12.25 20.77 2.44
CA PHE A 77 -13.23 19.87 3.06
C PHE A 77 -13.94 20.55 4.24
N ALA A 78 -15.15 20.07 4.56
CA ALA A 78 -15.82 20.43 5.82
C ALA A 78 -14.96 19.98 7.01
N GLY A 79 -14.84 20.81 8.06
CA GLY A 79 -13.88 20.56 9.14
C GLY A 79 -14.29 19.49 10.17
N ALA A 80 -15.56 19.41 10.55
CA ALA A 80 -16.00 18.58 11.68
C ALA A 80 -16.08 17.07 11.36
N GLY A 81 -16.14 16.70 10.08
CA GLY A 81 -16.38 15.32 9.66
C GLY A 81 -17.72 14.77 10.14
N THR A 82 -18.02 13.52 9.78
CA THR A 82 -19.18 12.79 10.28
C THR A 82 -18.72 11.38 10.63
N LYS A 83 -18.85 11.03 11.91
CA LYS A 83 -18.53 9.68 12.38
C LYS A 83 -19.57 8.70 11.87
N SER A 84 -19.12 7.54 11.40
CA SER A 84 -19.95 6.36 11.21
C SER A 84 -19.38 5.22 12.04
N ASP A 85 -20.27 4.40 12.60
CA ASP A 85 -19.85 3.17 13.25
C ASP A 85 -19.59 2.08 12.19
N SER A 86 -19.01 0.96 12.61
CA SER A 86 -18.47 -0.10 11.74
C SER A 86 -19.50 -0.89 10.90
N ALA A 87 -20.73 -0.38 10.80
CA ALA A 87 -21.85 -1.00 10.08
C ALA A 87 -22.06 -2.50 10.41
N GLY A 88 -21.71 -2.91 11.64
CA GLY A 88 -21.81 -4.30 12.11
C GLY A 88 -20.63 -5.22 11.72
N ASN A 89 -19.58 -4.72 11.07
CA ASN A 89 -18.36 -5.48 10.80
C ASN A 89 -17.33 -5.28 11.94
N PRO A 90 -17.06 -6.29 12.78
CA PRO A 90 -16.12 -6.14 13.90
C PRO A 90 -14.64 -6.00 13.47
N SER A 91 -14.33 -6.23 12.19
CA SER A 91 -12.97 -6.10 11.65
C SER A 91 -12.61 -4.65 11.28
N VAL A 92 -13.62 -3.79 11.16
CA VAL A 92 -13.48 -2.36 10.87
C VAL A 92 -13.95 -1.60 12.12
N GLY A 93 -13.22 -0.57 12.52
CA GLY A 93 -13.61 0.28 13.63
C GLY A 93 -14.62 1.32 13.17
N PRO A 94 -15.01 2.26 14.05
CA PRO A 94 -15.63 3.49 13.59
C PRO A 94 -14.70 4.21 12.60
N ASP A 95 -15.31 4.89 11.63
CA ASP A 95 -14.62 5.76 10.69
C ASP A 95 -15.21 7.18 10.74
N CYS A 96 -14.47 8.12 10.16
CA CYS A 96 -14.94 9.47 9.95
C CYS A 96 -14.93 9.78 8.46
N ARG A 97 -16.00 10.43 7.99
CA ARG A 97 -16.15 10.92 6.62
C ARG A 97 -16.12 12.44 6.57
N TRP A 98 -15.33 13.00 5.67
CA TRP A 98 -15.35 14.42 5.33
C TRP A 98 -15.78 14.61 3.89
N VAL A 99 -16.59 15.63 3.64
CA VAL A 99 -17.14 15.97 2.31
C VAL A 99 -16.53 17.30 1.85
N SER A 100 -16.14 17.40 0.58
CA SER A 100 -15.61 18.67 0.06
C SER A 100 -16.69 19.76 0.07
N LYS A 101 -16.28 20.99 0.42
CA LYS A 101 -17.14 22.17 0.36
C LYS A 101 -17.48 22.58 -1.08
N LYS A 102 -16.71 22.10 -2.09
CA LYS A 102 -16.86 22.48 -3.50
C LYS A 102 -17.57 21.43 -4.36
N ASN A 103 -17.44 20.16 -4.00
CA ASN A 103 -18.02 19.03 -4.75
C ASN A 103 -18.33 17.90 -3.76
N ASP A 104 -19.60 17.62 -3.53
CA ASP A 104 -20.05 16.60 -2.58
C ASP A 104 -19.68 15.16 -2.98
N GLY A 105 -19.30 14.95 -4.24
CA GLY A 105 -18.70 13.70 -4.73
C GLY A 105 -17.24 13.49 -4.29
N ASN A 106 -16.58 14.51 -3.73
CA ASN A 106 -15.23 14.37 -3.19
C ASN A 106 -15.29 14.06 -1.68
N LEU A 107 -14.72 12.93 -1.30
CA LEU A 107 -14.81 12.37 0.04
C LEU A 107 -13.43 12.00 0.59
N LEU A 108 -13.26 12.15 1.90
CA LEU A 108 -12.16 11.58 2.67
C LEU A 108 -12.72 10.69 3.77
N PHE A 109 -12.03 9.58 4.02
CA PHE A 109 -12.36 8.65 5.10
C PHE A 109 -11.11 8.36 5.92
N ALA A 110 -11.26 8.25 7.24
CA ALA A 110 -10.19 7.77 8.12
C ALA A 110 -10.77 6.95 9.27
N GLY A 111 -10.10 5.87 9.65
CA GLY A 111 -10.58 4.98 10.71
C GLY A 111 -9.57 3.93 11.12
N SER A 112 -9.92 3.21 12.20
CA SER A 112 -9.13 2.09 12.72
C SER A 112 -9.54 0.75 12.10
N LEU A 113 -8.60 -0.19 12.06
CA LEU A 113 -8.82 -1.56 11.57
C LEU A 113 -8.53 -2.59 12.68
N PRO A 114 -9.43 -2.72 13.67
CA PRO A 114 -9.25 -3.60 14.82
C PRO A 114 -9.25 -5.10 14.47
N GLY A 115 -9.65 -5.46 13.23
CA GLY A 115 -9.54 -6.83 12.72
C GLY A 115 -8.09 -7.27 12.46
N ASN A 116 -7.18 -6.33 12.19
CA ASN A 116 -5.76 -6.61 11.96
C ASN A 116 -5.01 -6.73 13.29
N LYS A 117 -5.08 -7.92 13.90
CA LYS A 117 -4.51 -8.19 15.24
C LYS A 117 -2.99 -8.09 15.32
N ASN A 118 -2.29 -8.15 14.17
CA ASN A 118 -0.85 -7.92 14.07
C ASN A 118 -0.53 -6.57 13.41
N GLY A 119 -1.47 -5.62 13.49
CA GLY A 119 -1.32 -4.27 12.97
C GLY A 119 -1.11 -4.27 11.45
N ILE A 120 -0.14 -3.49 10.97
CA ILE A 120 0.13 -3.39 9.54
C ILE A 120 0.68 -4.69 8.93
N SER A 121 1.20 -5.61 9.74
CA SER A 121 1.72 -6.90 9.26
C SER A 121 0.65 -7.75 8.58
N ASP A 122 -0.60 -7.69 9.06
CA ASP A 122 -1.72 -8.43 8.45
C ASP A 122 -2.06 -7.87 7.06
N ILE A 123 -1.93 -6.56 6.86
CA ILE A 123 -2.10 -5.92 5.55
C ILE A 123 -0.97 -6.34 4.60
N TYR A 124 0.27 -6.41 5.09
CA TYR A 124 1.42 -6.89 4.29
C TYR A 124 1.31 -8.37 3.91
N ALA A 125 0.73 -9.21 4.77
CA ALA A 125 0.44 -10.61 4.44
C ALA A 125 -0.57 -10.73 3.28
N GLY A 126 -1.47 -9.75 3.12
CA GLY A 126 -2.44 -9.67 2.03
C GLY A 126 -1.89 -9.18 0.68
N LYS A 127 -0.59 -8.86 0.57
CA LYS A 127 0.01 -8.25 -0.64
C LYS A 127 -0.32 -8.98 -1.95
N ALA A 128 -0.36 -10.31 -1.94
CA ALA A 128 -0.64 -11.12 -3.14
C ALA A 128 -2.06 -10.90 -3.71
N HIS A 129 -2.98 -10.34 -2.92
CA HIS A 129 -4.36 -10.04 -3.30
C HIS A 129 -4.59 -8.58 -3.67
N ALA A 130 -3.56 -7.73 -3.56
CA ALA A 130 -3.68 -6.31 -3.84
C ALA A 130 -3.47 -6.03 -5.33
N ALA A 131 -4.29 -5.14 -5.89
CA ALA A 131 -4.10 -4.63 -7.25
C ALA A 131 -2.89 -3.70 -7.35
N TYR A 132 -2.56 -3.00 -6.25
CA TYR A 132 -1.33 -2.26 -6.07
C TYR A 132 -0.86 -2.39 -4.61
N PHE A 133 0.45 -2.33 -4.39
CA PHE A 133 1.05 -2.44 -3.06
C PHE A 133 2.38 -1.70 -3.02
N GLU A 134 2.36 -0.49 -2.49
CA GLU A 134 3.48 0.45 -2.52
C GLU A 134 3.83 0.88 -1.08
N PRO A 135 4.84 0.25 -0.46
CA PRO A 135 5.32 0.63 0.87
C PRO A 135 5.69 2.11 0.95
N VAL A 136 5.37 2.74 2.08
CA VAL A 136 5.66 4.15 2.35
C VAL A 136 5.94 4.35 3.83
N THR A 137 6.59 5.45 4.19
CA THR A 137 6.74 5.87 5.59
C THR A 137 5.87 7.09 5.84
N VAL A 138 5.03 7.04 6.87
CA VAL A 138 4.12 8.12 7.25
C VAL A 138 4.58 8.70 8.57
N ALA A 139 5.22 9.87 8.54
CA ALA A 139 5.76 10.54 9.74
C ALA A 139 6.61 9.61 10.65
N GLY A 140 7.38 8.70 10.04
CA GLY A 140 8.23 7.72 10.71
C GLY A 140 7.59 6.36 10.98
N TYR A 141 6.31 6.17 10.66
CA TYR A 141 5.56 4.93 10.89
C TYR A 141 5.46 4.12 9.60
N PRO A 142 5.45 2.77 9.70
CA PRO A 142 5.30 1.92 8.52
C PRO A 142 3.92 2.14 7.91
N GLY A 143 3.90 2.32 6.59
CA GLY A 143 2.69 2.51 5.81
C GLY A 143 2.74 1.75 4.49
N VAL A 144 1.60 1.69 3.81
CA VAL A 144 1.48 1.14 2.46
C VAL A 144 0.28 1.73 1.75
N PHE A 145 0.47 2.17 0.51
CA PHE A 145 -0.64 2.37 -0.41
C PHE A 145 -1.06 1.01 -0.98
N SER A 146 -2.29 0.59 -0.71
CA SER A 146 -2.78 -0.72 -1.15
C SER A 146 -4.29 -0.74 -1.28
N ASP A 147 -4.80 -1.50 -2.23
CA ASP A 147 -6.22 -1.86 -2.34
C ASP A 147 -6.38 -3.12 -3.20
N ILE A 148 -7.50 -3.82 -3.06
CA ILE A 148 -7.86 -4.98 -3.89
C ILE A 148 -8.28 -4.57 -5.30
N ARG A 149 -8.59 -3.28 -5.53
CA ARG A 149 -8.89 -2.70 -6.84
C ARG A 149 -8.06 -1.44 -7.05
N ASP A 150 -7.46 -1.29 -8.24
CA ASP A 150 -6.76 -0.05 -8.56
C ASP A 150 -7.76 1.03 -9.02
N GLY A 151 -8.28 1.77 -8.05
CA GLY A 151 -9.16 2.92 -8.27
C GLY A 151 -8.43 4.25 -8.49
N ARG A 152 -7.09 4.26 -8.46
CA ARG A 152 -6.28 5.50 -8.58
C ARG A 152 -6.52 6.23 -9.91
N PRO A 153 -6.68 5.55 -11.07
CA PRO A 153 -7.05 6.21 -12.32
C PRO A 153 -8.42 6.92 -12.30
N SER A 154 -9.27 6.58 -11.32
CA SER A 154 -10.58 7.18 -11.07
C SER A 154 -10.59 8.10 -9.84
N GLY A 155 -9.41 8.44 -9.30
CA GLY A 155 -9.30 9.35 -8.16
C GLY A 155 -9.60 8.70 -6.81
N ASN A 156 -9.39 7.39 -6.66
CA ASN A 156 -9.47 6.71 -5.36
C ASN A 156 -8.07 6.26 -4.92
N CYS A 157 -7.65 6.60 -3.69
CA CYS A 157 -6.41 6.09 -3.13
C CYS A 157 -6.54 5.76 -1.65
N THR A 158 -6.08 4.56 -1.26
CA THR A 158 -6.09 4.06 0.11
C THR A 158 -4.67 3.93 0.61
N ILE A 159 -4.39 4.48 1.80
CA ILE A 159 -3.16 4.26 2.55
C ILE A 159 -3.51 3.60 3.88
N PHE A 160 -2.72 2.60 4.25
CA PHE A 160 -2.74 2.00 5.58
C PHE A 160 -1.48 2.38 6.34
N VAL A 161 -1.61 2.57 7.66
CA VAL A 161 -0.49 2.94 8.53
C VAL A 161 -0.55 2.11 9.80
N GLY A 162 0.60 1.58 10.24
CA GLY A 162 0.73 0.93 11.54
C GLY A 162 0.72 1.98 12.64
N ILE A 163 -0.19 1.84 13.62
CA ILE A 163 -0.33 2.74 14.76
C ILE A 163 0.31 2.13 16.01
N THR A 164 0.13 0.82 16.16
CA THR A 164 0.84 -0.03 17.11
C THR A 164 1.18 -1.36 16.42
N ASP A 165 1.94 -2.23 17.07
CA ASP A 165 2.20 -3.58 16.58
C ASP A 165 0.92 -4.44 16.43
N GLN A 166 -0.23 -3.97 16.94
CA GLN A 166 -1.52 -4.68 16.93
C GLN A 166 -2.68 -3.86 16.35
N LEU A 167 -2.42 -2.66 15.84
CA LEU A 167 -3.45 -1.81 15.25
C LEU A 167 -2.93 -1.09 14.02
N ALA A 168 -3.66 -1.22 12.92
CA ALA A 168 -3.51 -0.38 11.74
C ALA A 168 -4.68 0.60 11.63
N ALA A 169 -4.43 1.70 10.94
CA ALA A 169 -5.43 2.65 10.49
C ALA A 169 -5.46 2.71 8.97
N SER A 170 -6.60 3.12 8.42
CA SER A 170 -6.75 3.43 7.00
C SER A 170 -7.14 4.88 6.80
N VAL A 171 -6.60 5.49 5.75
CA VAL A 171 -7.12 6.72 5.17
C VAL A 171 -7.43 6.45 3.70
N ASN A 172 -8.62 6.86 3.27
CA ASN A 172 -9.05 6.74 1.88
C ASN A 172 -9.46 8.12 1.35
N ALA A 173 -8.93 8.49 0.19
CA ALA A 173 -9.33 9.69 -0.53
C ALA A 173 -10.05 9.31 -1.82
N GLN A 174 -11.19 9.95 -2.07
CA GLN A 174 -12.01 9.80 -3.27
C GLN A 174 -12.26 11.18 -3.88
N ILE A 175 -11.61 11.49 -4.99
CA ILE A 175 -11.66 12.80 -5.63
C ILE A 175 -12.08 12.62 -7.09
N ALA A 176 -13.27 13.11 -7.43
CA ALA A 176 -13.95 12.83 -8.69
C ALA A 176 -13.44 13.64 -9.89
N SER A 177 -12.68 14.73 -9.70
CA SER A 177 -12.33 15.64 -10.82
C SER A 177 -11.16 15.12 -11.68
N GLU A 178 -11.19 15.45 -12.97
CA GLU A 178 -10.13 15.09 -13.92
C GLU A 178 -8.76 15.68 -13.53
N ASP A 179 -8.74 16.86 -12.91
CA ASP A 179 -7.52 17.54 -12.45
C ASP A 179 -6.88 16.92 -11.19
N ALA A 180 -7.60 16.08 -10.43
CA ALA A 180 -7.18 15.62 -9.10
C ALA A 180 -6.69 14.16 -9.05
N LYS A 181 -6.73 13.44 -10.18
CA LYS A 181 -6.25 12.05 -10.27
C LYS A 181 -4.78 11.93 -9.87
N SER A 182 -3.93 12.90 -10.21
CA SER A 182 -2.51 12.86 -9.91
C SER A 182 -2.18 13.06 -8.42
N ASN A 183 -3.06 13.69 -7.65
CA ASN A 183 -2.78 14.11 -6.27
C ASN A 183 -3.58 13.36 -5.20
N THR A 184 -4.48 12.45 -5.59
CA THR A 184 -5.36 11.75 -4.63
C THR A 184 -4.57 11.01 -3.55
N CYS A 185 -3.52 10.27 -3.92
CA CYS A 185 -2.66 9.58 -2.95
C CYS A 185 -1.88 10.54 -2.05
N ALA A 186 -1.44 11.68 -2.58
CA ALA A 186 -0.79 12.72 -1.78
C ALA A 186 -1.75 13.31 -0.74
N ILE A 187 -3.02 13.52 -1.10
CA ILE A 187 -4.05 13.94 -0.14
C ILE A 187 -4.23 12.89 0.95
N ALA A 188 -4.38 11.61 0.57
CA ALA A 188 -4.52 10.52 1.54
C ALA A 188 -3.31 10.44 2.49
N GLN A 189 -2.10 10.59 1.96
CA GLN A 189 -0.88 10.60 2.78
C GLN A 189 -0.82 11.80 3.72
N ASN A 190 -1.12 13.02 3.26
CA ASN A 190 -1.13 14.21 4.11
C ASN A 190 -2.11 14.07 5.28
N VAL A 191 -3.29 13.49 5.03
CA VAL A 191 -4.30 13.20 6.05
C VAL A 191 -3.80 12.12 7.02
N ALA A 192 -3.12 11.08 6.52
CA ALA A 192 -2.51 10.06 7.37
C ALA A 192 -1.37 10.62 8.24
N GLU A 193 -0.53 11.50 7.69
CA GLU A 193 0.52 12.21 8.43
C GLU A 193 -0.08 13.08 9.52
N ALA A 194 -1.12 13.85 9.20
CA ALA A 194 -1.85 14.66 10.16
C ALA A 194 -2.41 13.83 11.34
N MET A 195 -3.02 12.68 11.03
CA MET A 195 -3.50 11.73 12.04
C MET A 195 -2.36 11.25 12.94
N ILE A 196 -1.23 10.80 12.37
CA ILE A 196 -0.08 10.33 13.15
C ILE A 196 0.47 11.44 14.06
N GLN A 197 0.57 12.68 13.56
CA GLN A 197 1.05 13.81 14.36
C GLN A 197 0.09 14.16 15.51
N HIS A 198 -1.22 14.10 15.28
CA HIS A 198 -2.20 14.30 16.34
C HIS A 198 -2.05 13.24 17.44
N LEU A 199 -1.97 11.96 17.07
CA LEU A 199 -1.84 10.87 18.03
C LEU A 199 -0.52 10.97 18.84
N LYS A 200 0.58 11.44 18.22
CA LYS A 200 1.83 11.75 18.94
C LYS A 200 1.65 12.85 19.99
N GLY A 201 0.84 13.87 19.68
CA GLY A 201 0.58 14.99 20.59
C GLY A 201 -0.34 14.65 21.76
N ALA A 202 -1.07 13.54 21.68
CA ALA A 202 -1.94 13.02 22.74
C ALA A 202 -1.23 12.04 23.71
N ALA A 203 0.07 11.77 23.50
CA ALA A 203 0.88 10.84 24.28
C ALA A 203 1.43 11.45 25.57
#